data_AF-A0A965F9N0-F1
#
_entry.id   AF-A0A965F9N0-F1
#
_cell.length_a   1.000
_cell.length_b   1.000
_cell.length_c   1.000
_cell.angle_alpha   90.00
_cell.angle_beta   90.00
_cell.angle_gamma   90.00
#
_symmetry.space_group_name_H-M   'P 1'
#
loop_
_entity.id
_entity.type
_entity.pdbx_description
1 polymer ?
#
loop_
_entity_poly.entity_id
_entity_poly.type
_entity_poly.pdbx_seq_one_letter_code
_entity_poly.pdbx_strand_id
1 'polypeptide(L)'
;MRQQNNLDLPNLDTDESLVEAWAKPIVCRVEVDLPAWMTQLTGKKNWEVFSEDETDDCITYGMRLGRREAEVTLYHSGYAVVDVDGKALFDGTLTNGKTAHAHLSYFNLENGEPITFN
;
A
#
# COMPACT_ATOMS: atom_id res chain seq x y z
N MET A 1 -42.76 44.12 -4.89
CA MET A 1 -41.76 44.03 -3.81
C MET A 1 -41.22 42.61 -3.81
N ARG A 2 -39.94 42.41 -4.16
CA ARG A 2 -39.30 41.08 -4.17
C ARG A 2 -38.50 40.93 -2.86
N GLN A 3 -38.86 39.97 -2.02
CA GLN A 3 -38.04 39.58 -0.87
C GLN A 3 -36.76 38.92 -1.41
N GLN A 4 -35.60 39.42 -0.98
CA GLN A 4 -34.31 38.78 -1.18
C GLN A 4 -34.10 37.78 -0.04
N ASN A 5 -33.86 36.52 -0.39
CA ASN A 5 -33.49 35.46 0.55
C ASN A 5 -32.03 35.68 0.96
N ASN A 6 -31.81 36.06 2.23
CA ASN A 6 -30.49 36.02 2.85
C ASN A 6 -30.24 34.58 3.32
N LEU A 7 -29.50 33.81 2.54
CA LEU A 7 -28.90 32.56 3.00
C LEU A 7 -27.54 32.92 3.59
N ASP A 8 -27.51 33.15 4.91
CA ASP A 8 -26.26 33.13 5.68
C ASP A 8 -25.69 31.71 5.62
N LEU A 9 -24.77 31.48 4.67
CA LEU A 9 -23.92 30.30 4.69
C LEU A 9 -23.00 30.42 5.92
N PRO A 10 -22.96 29.44 6.83
CA PRO A 10 -22.03 29.49 7.94
C PRO A 10 -20.61 29.52 7.36
N ASN A 11 -19.82 30.54 7.76
CA ASN A 11 -18.38 30.53 7.56
C ASN A 11 -17.85 29.23 8.14
N LEU A 12 -17.47 28.31 7.27
CA LEU A 12 -16.64 27.18 7.63
C LEU A 12 -15.25 27.78 7.82
N ASP A 13 -14.95 28.25 9.03
CA ASP A 13 -13.57 28.45 9.51
C ASP A 13 -12.91 27.07 9.47
N THR A 14 -12.52 26.67 8.26
CA THR A 14 -11.81 25.44 7.99
C THR A 14 -10.42 25.71 8.48
N ASP A 15 -10.12 25.17 9.66
CA ASP A 15 -8.83 25.32 10.34
C ASP A 15 -7.69 25.16 9.32
N GLU A 16 -7.08 26.29 8.94
CA GLU A 16 -6.06 26.35 7.89
C GLU A 16 -4.86 25.46 8.26
N SER A 17 -4.61 25.24 9.56
CA SER A 17 -3.59 24.33 10.05
C SER A 17 -3.94 22.86 9.77
N LEU A 18 -5.23 22.49 9.82
CA LEU A 18 -5.68 21.16 9.41
C LEU A 18 -5.58 20.97 7.89
N VAL A 19 -5.90 22.00 7.10
CA VAL A 19 -5.75 21.93 5.63
C VAL A 19 -4.27 21.79 5.25
N GLU A 20 -3.39 22.57 5.88
CA GLU A 20 -1.94 22.52 5.62
C GLU A 20 -1.32 21.19 6.04
N ALA A 21 -1.76 20.60 7.15
CA ALA A 21 -1.28 19.29 7.61
C ALA A 21 -1.66 18.14 6.65
N TRP A 22 -2.84 18.22 6.00
CA TRP A 22 -3.32 17.21 5.04
C TRP A 22 -2.92 17.50 3.58
N ALA A 23 -2.47 18.72 3.29
CA ALA A 23 -1.93 19.11 1.99
C ALA A 23 -0.48 18.67 1.77
N LYS A 24 0.19 18.17 2.81
CA LYS A 24 1.57 17.70 2.71
C LYS A 24 1.63 16.40 1.91
N PRO A 25 2.46 16.34 0.85
CA PRO A 25 2.63 15.12 0.09
C PRO A 25 3.21 14.01 0.97
N ILE A 26 2.63 12.82 0.85
CA ILE A 26 3.01 11.63 1.60
C ILE A 26 3.72 10.66 0.66
N VAL A 27 4.86 10.13 1.11
CA VAL A 27 5.53 9.02 0.45
C VAL A 27 5.02 7.72 1.04
N CYS A 28 4.52 6.85 0.16
CA CYS A 28 4.18 5.48 0.48
C CYS A 28 5.38 4.59 0.15
N ARG A 29 5.90 3.84 1.11
CA ARG A 29 6.99 2.87 0.89
C ARG A 29 6.52 1.48 1.28
N VAL A 30 6.47 0.61 0.27
CA VAL A 30 6.22 -0.82 0.43
C VAL A 30 7.58 -1.52 0.55
N GLU A 31 7.81 -2.24 1.64
CA GLU A 31 9.00 -3.08 1.82
C GLU A 31 8.57 -4.53 1.97
N VAL A 32 9.03 -5.39 1.06
CA VAL A 32 8.67 -6.81 1.03
C VAL A 32 9.93 -7.67 0.83
N ASP A 33 10.13 -8.62 1.74
CA ASP A 33 11.06 -9.74 1.56
C ASP A 33 10.30 -10.87 0.90
N LEU A 34 10.31 -10.90 -0.43
CA LEU A 34 9.53 -11.83 -1.24
C LEU A 34 9.83 -13.31 -0.90
N PRO A 35 11.10 -13.79 -0.83
CA PRO A 35 11.38 -15.17 -0.44
C PRO A 35 10.89 -15.53 0.97
N ALA A 36 11.07 -14.64 1.95
CA ALA A 36 10.62 -14.90 3.32
C ALA A 36 9.08 -14.88 3.42
N TRP A 37 8.42 -13.94 2.74
CA TRP A 37 6.97 -13.85 2.72
C TRP A 37 6.32 -15.06 2.04
N MET A 38 6.88 -15.50 0.90
CA MET A 38 6.46 -16.74 0.25
C MET A 38 6.68 -17.97 1.13
N THR A 39 7.78 -17.99 1.89
CA THR A 39 8.02 -19.07 2.86
C THR A 39 6.96 -19.08 3.95
N GLN A 40 6.56 -17.92 4.45
CA GLN A 40 5.48 -17.79 5.43
C GLN A 40 4.12 -18.28 4.87
N LEU A 41 3.77 -17.88 3.65
CA LEU A 41 2.46 -18.20 3.05
C LEU A 41 2.35 -19.67 2.61
N THR A 42 3.44 -20.24 2.09
CA THR A 42 3.43 -21.58 1.47
C THR A 42 4.00 -22.67 2.36
N GLY A 43 4.70 -22.31 3.44
CA GLY A 43 5.50 -23.22 4.27
C GLY A 43 6.74 -23.78 3.56
N LYS A 44 7.07 -23.29 2.36
CA LYS A 44 8.18 -23.78 1.53
C LYS A 44 9.26 -22.73 1.36
N LYS A 45 10.52 -23.15 1.46
CA LYS A 45 11.70 -22.29 1.30
C LYS A 45 12.17 -22.27 -0.16
N ASN A 46 13.13 -21.37 -0.44
CA ASN A 46 13.86 -21.28 -1.71
C ASN A 46 13.00 -20.83 -2.91
N TRP A 47 12.03 -19.95 -2.65
CA TRP A 47 11.36 -19.23 -3.72
C TRP A 47 12.33 -18.22 -4.34
N GLU A 48 12.39 -18.21 -5.67
CA GLU A 48 13.26 -17.32 -6.44
C GLU A 48 12.40 -16.44 -7.34
N VAL A 49 12.72 -15.15 -7.38
CA VAL A 49 12.17 -14.22 -8.37
C VAL A 49 12.79 -14.53 -9.72
N PHE A 50 11.97 -14.64 -10.76
CA PHE A 50 12.43 -14.87 -12.13
C PHE A 50 11.94 -13.81 -13.13
N SER A 51 10.91 -13.03 -12.78
CA SER A 51 10.42 -11.91 -13.57
C SER A 51 9.92 -10.79 -12.68
N GLU A 52 9.98 -9.57 -13.20
CA GLU A 52 9.50 -8.35 -12.57
C GLU A 52 8.86 -7.49 -13.65
N ASP A 53 7.61 -7.10 -13.44
CA ASP A 53 6.83 -6.29 -14.37
C ASP A 53 6.15 -5.15 -13.61
N GLU A 54 6.55 -3.92 -13.92
CA GLU A 54 6.05 -2.71 -13.28
C GLU A 54 5.06 -1.98 -14.20
N THR A 55 3.97 -1.51 -13.60
CA THR A 55 2.93 -0.69 -14.22
C THR A 55 2.68 0.55 -13.37
N ASP A 56 1.87 1.49 -13.86
CA ASP A 56 1.58 2.75 -13.17
C ASP A 56 1.00 2.55 -11.76
N ASP A 57 0.25 1.46 -11.53
CA ASP A 57 -0.49 1.22 -10.28
C ASP A 57 0.08 0.08 -9.41
N CYS A 58 0.92 -0.78 -9.98
CA CYS A 58 1.50 -1.92 -9.27
C CYS A 58 2.78 -2.46 -9.90
N ILE A 59 3.53 -3.22 -9.09
CA ILE A 59 4.61 -4.07 -9.53
C ILE A 59 4.24 -5.54 -9.29
N THR A 60 4.51 -6.38 -10.28
CA THR A 60 4.24 -7.82 -10.23
C THR A 60 5.54 -8.59 -10.32
N TYR A 61 5.72 -9.56 -9.42
CA TYR A 61 6.88 -10.43 -9.37
C TYR A 61 6.46 -11.85 -9.70
N GLY A 62 7.10 -12.44 -10.71
CA GLY A 62 7.03 -13.87 -10.97
C GLY A 62 8.01 -14.61 -10.06
N MET A 63 7.50 -15.55 -9.28
CA MET A 63 8.28 -16.38 -8.37
C MET A 63 8.15 -17.86 -8.69
N ARG A 64 9.23 -18.62 -8.51
CA ARG A 64 9.24 -20.06 -8.78
C ARG A 64 9.86 -20.88 -7.66
N LEU A 65 9.37 -22.10 -7.53
CA LEU A 65 9.96 -23.15 -6.69
C LEU A 65 9.90 -24.48 -7.43
N GLY A 66 10.99 -24.83 -8.11
CA GLY A 66 11.07 -26.02 -8.95
C GLY A 66 10.12 -25.93 -10.14
N ARG A 67 8.97 -26.63 -10.08
CA ARG A 67 7.91 -26.60 -11.10
C ARG A 67 6.67 -25.79 -10.68
N ARG A 68 6.69 -25.20 -9.49
CA ARG A 68 5.61 -24.33 -9.01
C ARG A 68 5.89 -22.91 -9.36
N GLU A 69 4.84 -22.19 -9.69
CA GLU A 69 4.87 -20.78 -10.03
C GLU A 69 3.94 -20.02 -9.10
N ALA A 70 4.34 -18.80 -8.82
CA ALA A 70 3.60 -17.87 -8.00
C ALA A 70 3.73 -16.47 -8.59
N GLU A 71 2.71 -15.67 -8.39
CA GLU A 71 2.68 -14.28 -8.78
C GLU A 71 2.42 -13.44 -7.53
N VAL A 72 3.25 -12.43 -7.33
CA VAL A 72 3.11 -11.47 -6.23
C VAL A 72 2.91 -10.09 -6.83
N THR A 73 1.69 -9.55 -6.71
CA THR A 73 1.36 -8.20 -7.17
C THR A 73 1.28 -7.27 -5.98
N LEU A 74 2.08 -6.21 -5.99
CA LEU A 74 2.11 -5.15 -4.98
C LEU A 74 1.58 -3.86 -5.60
N TYR A 75 0.45 -3.37 -5.12
CA TYR A 75 -0.14 -2.11 -5.56
C TYR A 75 0.44 -0.94 -4.77
N HIS A 76 0.57 0.22 -5.42
CA HIS A 76 1.01 1.47 -4.78
C HIS A 76 0.06 1.93 -3.65
N SER A 77 -1.18 1.46 -3.67
CA SER A 77 -2.16 1.64 -2.60
C SER A 77 -1.83 0.90 -1.29
N GLY A 78 -0.84 0.01 -1.32
CA GLY A 78 -0.54 -0.90 -0.22
C GLY A 78 -1.39 -2.16 -0.23
N TYR A 79 -2.21 -2.39 -1.26
CA TYR A 79 -2.86 -3.68 -1.49
C TYR A 79 -1.86 -4.68 -2.08
N ALA A 80 -1.99 -5.96 -1.76
CA ALA A 80 -1.20 -7.00 -2.39
C ALA A 80 -2.01 -8.26 -2.63
N VAL A 81 -1.64 -8.98 -3.68
CA VAL A 81 -2.17 -10.29 -4.04
C VAL A 81 -0.99 -11.24 -4.19
N VAL A 82 -1.13 -12.43 -3.61
CA VAL A 82 -0.19 -13.54 -3.81
C VAL A 82 -0.98 -14.72 -4.33
N ASP A 83 -0.74 -15.08 -5.58
CA ASP A 83 -1.28 -16.28 -6.21
C ASP A 83 -0.20 -17.36 -6.31
N VAL A 84 -0.55 -18.61 -6.01
CA VAL A 84 0.33 -19.77 -6.19
C VAL A 84 -0.42 -20.86 -6.93
N ASP A 85 0.11 -21.24 -8.10
CA ASP A 85 -0.48 -22.26 -8.98
C ASP A 85 -1.98 -21.99 -9.29
N GLY A 86 -2.39 -20.73 -9.44
CA GLY A 86 -3.77 -20.31 -9.75
C GLY A 86 -4.70 -20.17 -8.53
N LYS A 87 -4.13 -20.13 -7.32
CA LYS A 87 -4.86 -19.93 -6.06
C LYS A 87 -4.30 -18.74 -5.28
N ALA A 88 -5.15 -17.75 -5.03
CA ALA A 88 -4.86 -16.67 -4.10
C ALA A 88 -4.63 -17.20 -2.67
N LEU A 89 -3.41 -17.04 -2.16
CA LEU A 89 -3.01 -17.31 -0.77
C LEU A 89 -3.03 -16.06 0.10
N PHE A 90 -2.88 -14.88 -0.52
CA PHE A 90 -3.04 -13.58 0.11
C PHE A 90 -3.77 -12.66 -0.85
N ASP A 91 -4.73 -11.90 -0.32
CA ASP A 91 -5.52 -10.93 -1.08
C ASP A 91 -6.02 -9.89 -0.07
N GLY A 92 -5.29 -8.78 0.07
CA GLY A 92 -5.58 -7.81 1.11
C GLY A 92 -4.57 -6.67 1.23
N THR A 93 -4.82 -5.79 2.20
CA THR A 93 -3.95 -4.63 2.47
C THR A 93 -2.75 -5.01 3.33
N LEU A 94 -1.56 -4.56 2.95
CA LEU A 94 -0.37 -4.55 3.78
C LEU A 94 -0.58 -3.56 4.93
N THR A 95 -1.00 -4.06 6.09
CA THR A 95 -1.17 -3.22 7.29
C THR A 95 0.16 -2.95 7.96
N ASN A 96 0.37 -1.73 8.45
CA ASN A 96 1.55 -1.35 9.20
C ASN A 96 1.76 -2.29 10.41
N GLY A 97 2.86 -3.05 10.41
CA GLY A 97 3.32 -3.84 11.56
C GLY A 97 2.75 -5.25 11.79
N LYS A 98 1.86 -5.81 10.95
CA LYS A 98 1.31 -7.18 11.19
C LYS A 98 2.03 -8.32 10.47
N THR A 99 2.82 -8.03 9.45
CA THR A 99 3.56 -9.03 8.68
C THR A 99 5.05 -8.70 8.71
N ALA A 100 5.86 -9.56 9.33
CA ALA A 100 7.29 -9.33 9.51
C ALA A 100 8.08 -9.21 8.20
N HIS A 101 7.49 -9.65 7.09
CA HIS A 101 8.15 -9.77 5.79
C HIS A 101 7.50 -8.92 4.70
N ALA A 102 6.45 -8.17 5.03
CA ALA A 102 5.77 -7.26 4.10
C ALA A 102 5.13 -6.14 4.91
N HIS A 103 5.56 -4.90 4.76
CA HIS A 103 4.99 -3.80 5.53
C HIS A 103 4.92 -2.52 4.72
N LEU A 104 3.97 -1.68 5.13
CA LEU A 104 3.67 -0.41 4.52
C LEU A 104 4.04 0.70 5.49
N SER A 105 4.98 1.54 5.08
CA SER A 105 5.43 2.69 5.83
C SER A 105 5.08 3.97 5.09
N TYR A 106 4.57 4.95 5.83
CA TYR A 106 4.26 6.27 5.29
C TYR A 106 5.28 7.26 5.82
N PHE A 107 5.72 8.19 4.98
CA PHE A 107 6.66 9.23 5.37
C PHE A 107 6.16 10.59 4.89
N ASN A 108 6.41 11.63 5.67
CA ASN A 108 6.24 13.00 5.21
C ASN A 108 7.33 13.31 4.18
N LEU A 109 6.95 13.76 2.99
CA LEU A 109 7.91 14.03 1.91
C LEU A 109 8.90 15.15 2.24
N GLU A 110 8.48 16.15 3.03
CA GLU A 110 9.29 17.35 3.30
C GLU A 110 10.47 17.06 4.23
N ASN A 111 10.27 16.21 5.24
CA ASN A 111 11.26 15.97 6.29
C ASN A 111 11.66 14.49 6.44
N GLY A 112 10.99 13.58 5.74
CA GLY A 112 11.25 12.14 5.81
C GLY A 112 10.81 11.48 7.12
N GLU A 113 10.05 12.17 7.98
CA GLU A 113 9.58 11.60 9.24
C GLU A 113 8.50 10.54 8.99
N PRO A 114 8.55 9.40 9.70
CA PRO A 114 7.55 8.34 9.55
C PRO A 114 6.21 8.79 10.11
N ILE A 115 5.15 8.55 9.34
CA ILE A 115 3.76 8.76 9.75
C ILE A 115 3.26 7.47 10.38
N THR A 116 2.84 7.55 11.64
CA THR A 116 2.21 6.46 12.36
C THR A 116 0.71 6.70 12.45
N PHE A 117 -0.08 5.70 12.07
CA PHE A 117 -1.53 5.72 12.24
C PHE A 117 -1.85 4.99 13.55
N ASN A 118 -2.52 5.68 14.48
CA ASN A 118 -2.92 5.15 15.79
C ASN A 118 -4.25 4.40 15.71
#